data_AF-A0A2U1CR35-F1
#
_entry.id   AF-A0A2U1CR35-F1
#
_cell.length_a   1.000
_cell.length_b   1.000
_cell.length_c   1.000
_cell.angle_alpha   90.00
_cell.angle_beta   90.00
_cell.angle_gamma   90.00
#
_symmetry.space_group_name_H-M   'P 1'
#
loop_
_entity.id
_entity.type
_entity.pdbx_description
1 polymer ?
#
loop_
_entity_poly.entity_id
_entity_poly.type
_entity_poly.pdbx_seq_one_letter_code
_entity_poly.pdbx_strand_id
1 'polypeptide(L)'
;MILPKMSAALLSMSFFGSAYACADLHGHTSLDQWVVICGAANGAAAVFQALPHDLAQHRETAKTHISRFAAESGMSALEFEPLFERGLTEGQRLVASRSTLFTPRKVALLDGFHHDKHIAYADVRRAFSS
;
A
#
# COMPACT_ATOMS: atom_id res chain seq x y z
N MET A 1 0.51 -2.76 -21.70
CA MET A 1 -0.78 -3.13 -21.07
C MET A 1 -1.19 -1.94 -20.20
N ILE A 2 -2.27 -1.24 -20.54
CA ILE A 2 -2.74 -0.07 -19.78
C ILE A 2 -3.47 -0.63 -18.55
N LEU A 3 -2.87 -0.56 -17.36
CA LEU A 3 -3.60 -0.87 -16.13
C LEU A 3 -4.86 0.00 -16.09
N PRO A 4 -6.07 -0.58 -15.95
CA PRO A 4 -7.30 0.18 -15.92
C PRO A 4 -7.26 1.19 -14.76
N LYS A 5 -8.10 2.22 -14.84
CA LYS A 5 -8.30 3.21 -13.77
C LYS A 5 -8.32 2.47 -12.41
N MET A 6 -7.35 2.78 -11.54
CA MET A 6 -7.32 2.24 -10.18
C MET A 6 -8.65 2.57 -9.54
N SER A 7 -9.42 1.54 -9.19
CA SER A 7 -10.73 1.78 -8.58
C SER A 7 -10.51 2.39 -7.20
N ALA A 8 -11.38 3.33 -6.81
CA ALA A 8 -11.36 3.91 -5.47
C ALA A 8 -11.48 2.83 -4.36
N ALA A 9 -12.02 1.65 -4.69
CA ALA A 9 -12.05 0.47 -3.84
C ALA A 9 -10.64 -0.07 -3.53
N LEU A 10 -9.74 -0.21 -4.52
CA LEU A 10 -8.36 -0.66 -4.30
C LEU A 10 -7.57 0.34 -3.45
N LEU A 11 -7.75 1.64 -3.69
CA LEU A 11 -7.11 2.69 -2.89
C LEU A 11 -7.72 2.83 -1.49
N SER A 12 -8.90 2.25 -1.23
CA SER A 12 -9.59 2.42 0.05
C SER A 12 -8.83 1.85 1.25
N MET A 13 -7.96 0.85 1.02
CA MET A 13 -7.10 0.26 2.05
C MET A 13 -6.08 1.28 2.58
N SER A 14 -5.58 2.15 1.70
CA SER A 14 -4.66 3.23 2.08
C SER A 14 -5.30 4.27 3.03
N PHE A 15 -6.64 4.31 3.17
CA PHE A 15 -7.30 5.18 4.15
C PHE A 15 -7.11 4.72 5.60
N PHE A 16 -6.93 3.41 5.82
CA PHE A 16 -6.49 2.89 7.11
C PHE A 16 -4.98 3.01 7.27
N GLY A 17 -4.28 3.53 6.26
CA GLY A 17 -2.81 3.59 6.18
C GLY A 17 -2.14 2.23 6.19
N SER A 18 -2.92 1.15 6.10
CA SER A 18 -2.42 -0.20 6.00
C SER A 18 -2.88 -0.78 4.67
N ALA A 19 -1.93 -1.16 3.84
CA ALA A 19 -2.21 -1.96 2.66
C ALA A 19 -2.89 -3.27 3.08
N TYR A 20 -2.47 -3.89 4.18
CA TYR A 20 -2.83 -5.27 4.53
C TYR A 20 -4.10 -5.43 5.38
N ALA A 21 -4.60 -4.36 6.02
CA ALA A 21 -5.71 -4.40 6.98
C ALA A 21 -7.05 -4.94 6.45
N CYS A 22 -7.21 -5.06 5.13
CA CYS A 22 -8.45 -5.50 4.49
C CYS A 22 -8.21 -6.52 3.37
N ALA A 23 -7.08 -7.25 3.40
CA ALA A 23 -6.69 -8.16 2.33
C ALA A 23 -7.81 -9.16 1.95
N ASP A 24 -8.49 -9.70 2.97
CA ASP A 24 -9.61 -10.64 2.82
C ASP A 24 -10.83 -10.04 2.09
N LEU A 25 -10.98 -8.70 2.09
CA LEU A 25 -12.08 -8.02 1.38
C LEU A 25 -11.84 -7.93 -0.14
N HIS A 26 -10.62 -8.23 -0.60
CA HIS A 26 -10.21 -8.08 -1.99
C HIS A 26 -9.44 -9.30 -2.49
N GLY A 27 -10.06 -10.49 -2.42
CA GLY A 27 -9.49 -11.82 -2.78
C GLY A 27 -9.00 -12.02 -4.23
N HIS A 28 -8.83 -10.95 -5.00
CA HIS A 28 -8.26 -10.95 -6.35
C HIS A 28 -7.26 -9.80 -6.59
N THR A 29 -6.66 -9.25 -5.53
CA THR A 29 -5.65 -8.19 -5.66
C THR A 29 -4.34 -8.78 -6.17
N SER A 30 -3.90 -8.35 -7.36
CA SER A 30 -2.61 -8.80 -7.92
C SER A 30 -1.43 -8.21 -7.15
N LEU A 31 -0.24 -8.83 -7.26
CA LEU A 31 0.97 -8.28 -6.64
C LEU A 31 1.28 -6.85 -7.11
N ASP A 32 1.09 -6.55 -8.40
CA ASP A 32 1.27 -5.21 -8.92
C ASP A 32 0.32 -4.20 -8.26
N GLN A 33 -0.95 -4.59 -8.05
CA GLN A 33 -1.91 -3.76 -7.33
C GLN A 33 -1.49 -3.56 -5.88
N TRP A 34 -0.98 -4.60 -5.22
CA TRP A 34 -0.44 -4.52 -3.85
C TRP A 34 0.73 -3.55 -3.73
N VAL A 35 1.65 -3.53 -4.69
CA VAL A 35 2.74 -2.54 -4.72
C VAL A 35 2.17 -1.13 -4.78
N VAL A 36 1.17 -0.89 -5.62
CA VAL A 36 0.55 0.44 -5.74
C VAL A 36 -0.18 0.83 -4.45
N ILE A 37 -0.87 -0.10 -3.79
CA ILE A 37 -1.56 0.15 -2.51
C ILE A 37 -0.53 0.51 -1.42
N CYS A 38 0.59 -0.22 -1.34
CA CYS A 38 1.68 0.11 -0.41
C CYS A 38 2.25 1.51 -0.67
N GLY A 39 2.45 1.87 -1.94
CA GLY A 39 2.83 3.21 -2.33
C GLY A 39 1.81 4.25 -1.85
N ALA A 40 0.51 4.00 -2.07
CA ALA A 40 -0.56 4.91 -1.67
C ALA A 40 -0.64 5.12 -0.15
N ALA A 41 -0.51 4.06 0.65
CA ALA A 41 -0.44 4.17 2.11
C ALA A 41 0.74 5.05 2.56
N ASN A 42 1.92 4.85 1.95
CA ASN A 42 3.12 5.64 2.21
C ASN A 42 2.93 7.12 1.84
N GLY A 43 2.42 7.40 0.64
CA GLY A 43 2.15 8.76 0.18
C GLY A 43 1.10 9.49 1.04
N ALA A 44 0.07 8.77 1.47
CA ALA A 44 -0.95 9.32 2.36
C ALA A 44 -0.36 9.66 3.76
N ALA A 45 0.48 8.79 4.32
CA ALA A 45 1.18 9.03 5.57
C ALA A 45 2.13 10.24 5.47
N ALA A 46 2.78 10.44 4.32
CA ALA A 46 3.64 11.58 4.06
C ALA A 46 2.88 12.91 4.14
N VAL A 47 1.65 12.99 3.60
CA VAL A 47 0.79 14.19 3.72
C VAL A 47 0.45 14.49 5.19
N PHE A 48 0.36 13.45 6.03
CA PHE A 48 0.14 13.59 7.47
C PHE A 48 1.43 13.80 8.29
N GLN A 49 2.55 14.05 7.63
CA GLN A 49 3.86 14.34 8.22
C GLN A 49 4.47 13.16 9.00
N ALA A 50 4.26 11.94 8.54
CA ALA A 50 5.05 10.79 9.01
C ALA A 50 6.55 11.06 8.83
N LEU A 51 7.37 10.52 9.74
CA LEU A 51 8.80 10.81 9.77
C LEU A 51 9.49 10.22 8.51
N PRO A 52 10.51 10.90 7.93
CA PRO A 52 11.19 10.41 6.73
C PRO A 52 11.76 9.00 6.88
N HIS A 53 12.28 8.66 8.06
CA HIS A 53 12.80 7.32 8.33
C HIS A 53 11.70 6.26 8.39
N ASP A 54 10.49 6.61 8.86
CA ASP A 54 9.35 5.69 8.86
C ASP A 54 8.85 5.42 7.45
N LEU A 55 8.81 6.46 6.60
CA LEU A 55 8.43 6.34 5.19
C LEU A 55 9.40 5.43 4.44
N ALA A 56 10.71 5.60 4.67
CA ALA A 56 11.74 4.74 4.12
C ALA A 56 11.59 3.30 4.63
N GLN A 57 11.38 3.10 5.93
CA GLN A 57 11.19 1.77 6.51
C GLN A 57 9.97 1.06 5.92
N HIS A 58 8.84 1.74 5.79
CA HIS A 58 7.64 1.18 5.18
C HIS A 58 7.89 0.72 3.73
N ARG A 59 8.58 1.55 2.93
CA ARG A 59 8.95 1.20 1.54
C ARG A 59 9.82 -0.07 1.51
N GLU A 60 10.85 -0.13 2.33
CA GLU A 60 11.77 -1.28 2.37
C GLU A 60 11.08 -2.56 2.86
N THR A 61 10.19 -2.46 3.86
CA THR A 61 9.37 -3.58 4.33
C THR A 61 8.47 -4.11 3.20
N ALA A 62 7.76 -3.23 2.50
CA ALA A 62 6.91 -3.60 1.36
C ALA A 62 7.74 -4.25 0.24
N LYS A 63 8.87 -3.65 -0.14
CA LYS A 63 9.78 -4.16 -1.17
C LYS A 63 10.28 -5.57 -0.82
N THR A 64 10.75 -5.75 0.40
CA THR A 64 11.30 -7.02 0.89
C THR A 64 10.24 -8.11 0.84
N HIS A 65 9.06 -7.86 1.42
CA HIS A 65 8.01 -8.87 1.53
C HIS A 65 7.38 -9.22 0.18
N ILE A 66 7.09 -8.22 -0.66
CA ILE A 66 6.49 -8.46 -1.98
C ILE A 66 7.50 -9.18 -2.88
N SER A 67 8.77 -8.78 -2.88
CA SER A 67 9.81 -9.45 -3.67
C SER A 67 10.00 -10.90 -3.22
N ARG A 68 10.00 -11.14 -1.90
CA ARG A 68 10.07 -12.50 -1.36
C ARG A 68 8.89 -13.35 -1.81
N PHE A 69 7.67 -12.83 -1.71
CA PHE A 69 6.48 -13.57 -2.12
C PHE A 69 6.45 -13.84 -3.62
N ALA A 70 6.84 -12.87 -4.45
CA ALA A 70 6.94 -13.04 -5.90
C ALA A 70 7.92 -14.16 -6.26
N ALA A 71 9.09 -14.19 -5.61
CA ALA A 71 10.07 -15.27 -5.79
C ALA A 71 9.54 -16.64 -5.34
N GLU A 72 8.90 -16.71 -4.16
CA GLU A 72 8.27 -17.94 -3.65
C GLU A 72 7.15 -18.45 -4.60
N SER A 73 6.49 -17.55 -5.33
CA SER A 73 5.41 -17.85 -6.28
C SER A 73 5.87 -18.08 -7.72
N GLY A 74 7.18 -18.02 -7.99
CA GLY A 74 7.74 -18.21 -9.34
C GLY A 74 7.46 -17.07 -10.32
N MET A 75 7.11 -15.88 -9.84
CA MET A 75 6.86 -14.70 -10.68
C MET A 75 8.18 -14.01 -11.04
N SER A 76 8.42 -13.76 -12.33
CA SER A 76 9.75 -13.38 -12.85
C SER A 76 9.97 -11.89 -13.12
N ALA A 77 8.98 -11.01 -12.91
CA ALA A 77 9.14 -9.58 -13.12
C ALA A 77 8.14 -8.78 -12.28
N LEU A 78 8.61 -8.20 -11.17
CA LEU A 78 7.86 -7.24 -10.36
C LEU A 78 8.39 -5.84 -10.68
N GLU A 79 7.56 -4.98 -11.25
CA GLU A 79 7.91 -3.57 -11.48
C GLU A 79 7.72 -2.74 -10.19
N PHE A 80 8.41 -3.13 -9.11
CA PHE A 80 8.15 -2.57 -7.78
C PHE A 80 8.26 -1.05 -7.77
N GLU A 81 9.38 -0.51 -8.22
CA GLU A 81 9.71 0.91 -8.10
C GLU A 81 8.70 1.83 -8.83
N PRO A 82 8.44 1.66 -10.14
CA PRO A 82 7.48 2.53 -10.83
C PRO A 82 6.04 2.37 -10.34
N LEU A 83 5.63 1.17 -9.93
CA LEU A 83 4.30 0.94 -9.35
C LEU A 83 4.17 1.59 -7.97
N PHE A 84 5.21 1.52 -7.15
CA PHE A 84 5.21 2.13 -5.82
C PHE A 84 5.14 3.66 -5.91
N GLU A 85 5.95 4.28 -6.78
CA GLU A 85 5.94 5.72 -7.00
C GLU A 85 4.60 6.24 -7.55
N ARG A 86 3.98 5.46 -8.45
CA ARG A 86 2.62 5.74 -8.91
C ARG A 86 1.63 5.72 -7.74
N GLY A 87 1.70 4.70 -6.89
CA GLY A 87 0.87 4.60 -5.70
C GLY A 87 1.06 5.77 -4.75
N LEU A 88 2.32 6.13 -4.48
CA LEU A 88 2.70 7.24 -3.63
C LEU A 88 2.06 8.56 -4.09
N THR A 89 2.14 8.85 -5.38
CA THR A 89 1.53 10.06 -5.96
C THR A 89 0.01 10.05 -5.80
N GLU A 90 -0.65 8.91 -6.04
CA GLU A 90 -2.11 8.79 -5.88
C GLU A 90 -2.55 8.90 -4.41
N GLY A 91 -1.82 8.29 -3.47
CA GLY A 91 -2.09 8.40 -2.04
C GLY A 91 -1.98 9.84 -1.52
N GLN A 92 -0.94 10.56 -1.96
CA GLN A 92 -0.80 12.00 -1.67
C GLN A 92 -1.99 12.79 -2.21
N ARG A 93 -2.35 12.56 -3.48
CA ARG A 93 -3.46 13.23 -4.14
C ARG A 93 -4.79 12.97 -3.42
N LEU A 94 -5.04 11.72 -2.99
CA LEU A 94 -6.28 11.36 -2.28
C LEU A 94 -6.44 12.17 -0.99
N VAL A 95 -5.40 12.23 -0.16
CA VAL A 95 -5.45 12.99 1.10
C VAL A 95 -5.53 14.50 0.83
N ALA A 96 -4.73 15.01 -0.12
CA ALA A 96 -4.69 16.43 -0.46
C ALA A 96 -6.02 16.93 -1.06
N SER A 97 -6.70 16.09 -1.85
CA SER A 97 -7.94 16.46 -2.53
C SER A 97 -9.13 16.69 -1.60
N ARG A 98 -9.02 16.32 -0.30
CA ARG A 98 -10.08 16.45 0.73
C ARG A 98 -11.48 16.28 0.13
N SER A 99 -11.67 15.17 -0.57
CA SER A 99 -12.94 14.84 -1.20
C SER A 99 -14.05 14.92 -0.16
N THR A 100 -15.12 15.67 -0.48
CA THR A 100 -16.34 15.74 0.36
C THR A 100 -16.99 14.37 0.56
N LEU A 101 -16.61 13.38 -0.24
CA LEU A 101 -17.11 12.01 -0.14
C LEU A 101 -16.37 11.20 0.95
N PHE A 102 -15.12 11.53 1.31
CA PHE A 102 -14.37 10.72 2.29
C PHE A 102 -13.17 11.48 2.87
N THR A 103 -13.11 11.60 4.21
CA THR A 103 -11.96 12.17 4.94
C THR A 103 -11.30 11.09 5.80
N PRO A 104 -10.09 10.60 5.46
CA PRO A 104 -9.37 9.70 6.34
C PRO A 104 -9.07 10.39 7.68
N ARG A 105 -9.32 9.68 8.78
CA ARG A 105 -8.94 10.15 10.11
C ARG A 105 -7.43 10.00 10.25
N LYS A 106 -6.70 11.11 10.40
CA LYS A 106 -5.23 11.16 10.53
C LYS A 106 -4.68 10.05 11.44
N VAL A 107 -5.28 9.89 12.62
CA VAL A 107 -4.83 8.91 13.63
C VAL A 107 -4.92 7.49 13.09
N ALA A 108 -6.10 7.08 12.60
CA ALA A 108 -6.30 5.72 12.07
C ALA A 108 -5.36 5.42 10.90
N LEU A 109 -5.09 6.41 10.04
CA LEU A 109 -4.14 6.26 8.94
C LEU A 109 -2.72 6.05 9.46
N LEU A 110 -2.25 6.88 10.39
CA LEU A 110 -0.90 6.72 10.93
C LEU A 110 -0.74 5.41 11.72
N ASP A 111 -1.77 4.95 12.40
CA ASP A 111 -1.76 3.68 13.13
C ASP A 111 -1.53 2.49 12.18
N GLY A 112 -2.29 2.41 11.08
CA GLY A 112 -2.08 1.34 10.10
C GLY A 112 -0.75 1.46 9.36
N PHE A 113 -0.27 2.68 9.10
CA PHE A 113 1.05 2.88 8.50
C PHE A 113 2.18 2.41 9.43
N HIS A 114 2.07 2.69 10.72
CA HIS A 114 3.03 2.23 11.73
C HIS A 114 2.95 0.71 11.97
N HIS A 115 1.79 0.10 11.74
CA HIS A 115 1.64 -1.35 11.68
C HIS A 115 2.38 -1.90 10.45
N ASP A 116 2.07 -1.40 9.25
CA ASP A 116 2.63 -1.91 7.99
C ASP A 116 4.14 -1.84 7.92
N LYS A 117 4.76 -0.76 8.43
CA LYS A 117 6.23 -0.66 8.41
C LYS A 117 6.92 -1.75 9.25
N HIS A 118 6.19 -2.39 10.16
CA HIS A 118 6.67 -3.49 11.02
C HIS A 118 5.97 -4.83 10.74
N ILE A 119 5.13 -4.92 9.71
CA ILE A 119 4.33 -6.12 9.48
C ILE A 119 5.23 -7.34 9.26
N ALA A 120 4.87 -8.45 9.89
CA ALA A 120 5.59 -9.69 9.71
C ALA A 120 5.30 -10.29 8.33
N TYR A 121 6.30 -10.92 7.71
CA TYR A 121 6.12 -11.57 6.40
C TYR A 121 5.00 -12.61 6.41
N ALA A 122 4.80 -13.31 7.54
CA ALA A 122 3.75 -14.32 7.66
C ALA A 122 2.34 -13.75 7.44
N ASP A 123 2.10 -12.52 7.91
CA ASP A 123 0.81 -11.83 7.75
C ASP A 123 0.65 -11.30 6.33
N VAL A 124 1.71 -10.77 5.72
CA VAL A 124 1.72 -10.39 4.30
C VAL A 124 1.44 -11.59 3.40
N ARG A 125 2.11 -12.71 3.65
CA ARG A 125 1.91 -13.94 2.88
C ARG A 125 0.47 -14.43 3.00
N ARG A 126 -0.12 -14.37 4.20
CA ARG A 126 -1.53 -14.69 4.42
C ARG A 126 -2.42 -13.80 3.54
N ALA A 127 -2.20 -12.49 3.59
CA ALA A 127 -2.92 -11.49 2.81
C ALA A 127 -2.79 -11.64 1.28
N PHE A 128 -1.69 -12.21 0.78
CA PHE A 128 -1.51 -12.45 -0.66
C PHE A 128 -2.05 -13.81 -1.11
N SER A 129 -2.28 -14.72 -0.17
CA SER A 129 -2.79 -16.08 -0.41
C SER A 129 -4.30 -16.24 -0.19
N SER A 130 -4.94 -15.22 0.38
CA SER A 130 -6.39 -15.12 0.62
C SER A 130 -7.15 -14.74 -0.64
#